data_AF-Q95N88-F1
#
_entry.id   AF-Q95N88-F1
#
_cell.length_a   1.000
_cell.length_b   1.000
_cell.length_c   1.000
_cell.angle_alpha   90.00
_cell.angle_beta   90.00
_cell.angle_gamma   90.00
#
_symmetry.space_group_name_H-M   'P 1'
#
loop_
_entity.id
_entity.type
_entity.pdbx_description
1 polymer ?
#
loop_
_entity_poly.entity_id
_entity_poly.type
_entity_poly.pdbx_seq_one_letter_code
_entity_poly.pdbx_strand_id
1 'polypeptide(L)'
;EPVEYKSLQWFGATVRAHGSSILACAPLYSWRTEKEPQSDPVGTCYLSTGNFTRILEYAPCRSDFSQEAGQGYCQGGFSAEFTKTGRVVLGGPGSYFWQGT
;
A
#
# COMPACT_ATOMS: atom_id res chain seq x y z
N GLU A 1 -18.86 -1.54 -12.31
CA GLU A 1 -18.45 -1.74 -10.90
C GLU A 1 -17.22 -0.89 -10.60
N PRO A 2 -16.94 -0.54 -9.34
CA PRO A 2 -15.78 0.27 -8.96
C PRO A 2 -14.46 -0.42 -9.35
N VAL A 3 -13.45 0.37 -9.72
CA VAL A 3 -12.10 -0.11 -10.01
C VAL A 3 -11.29 -0.32 -8.73
N GLU A 4 -11.64 0.38 -7.65
CA GLU A 4 -10.99 0.27 -6.35
C GLU A 4 -12.02 0.14 -5.22
N TYR A 5 -11.65 -0.56 -4.17
CA TYR A 5 -12.50 -0.84 -3.00
C TYR A 5 -11.85 -0.26 -1.74
N LYS A 6 -12.37 0.89 -1.29
CA LYS A 6 -11.88 1.61 -0.09
C LYS A 6 -12.63 1.26 1.19
N SER A 7 -13.79 0.63 1.07
CA SER A 7 -14.56 0.15 2.22
C SER A 7 -13.76 -0.91 2.97
N LEU A 8 -13.69 -0.80 4.30
CA LEU A 8 -12.97 -1.75 5.17
C LEU A 8 -11.46 -1.90 4.85
N GLN A 9 -10.84 -0.92 4.18
CA GLN A 9 -9.43 -0.99 3.76
C GLN A 9 -8.40 -0.84 4.89
N TRP A 10 -8.85 -0.56 6.12
CA TRP A 10 -8.00 -0.35 7.30
C TRP A 10 -6.97 0.78 7.13
N PHE A 11 -7.37 1.90 6.54
CA PHE A 11 -6.51 3.08 6.46
C PHE A 11 -6.16 3.58 7.87
N GLY A 12 -4.86 3.72 8.14
CA GLY A 12 -4.34 4.07 9.45
C GLY A 12 -3.89 2.87 10.30
N ALA A 13 -3.95 1.64 9.77
CA ALA A 13 -3.39 0.47 10.46
C ALA A 13 -1.88 0.63 10.75
N THR A 14 -1.15 1.26 9.84
CA THR A 14 0.24 1.68 10.04
C THR A 14 0.35 3.18 9.82
N VAL A 15 0.87 3.90 10.82
CA VAL A 15 1.17 5.33 10.76
C VAL A 15 2.59 5.58 11.20
N ARG A 16 3.35 6.37 10.43
CA ARG A 16 4.72 6.78 10.74
C ARG A 16 4.96 8.22 10.34
N ALA A 17 5.89 8.88 11.03
CA ALA A 17 6.27 10.26 10.74
C ALA A 17 7.79 10.42 10.77
N HIS A 18 8.30 11.30 9.92
CA HIS A 18 9.71 11.67 9.88
C HIS A 18 9.85 13.11 9.37
N GLY A 19 10.41 14.00 10.19
CA GLY A 19 10.48 15.44 9.88
C GLY A 19 9.10 16.03 9.64
N SER A 20 8.90 16.65 8.47
CA SER A 20 7.62 17.22 8.03
C SER A 20 6.77 16.29 7.15
N SER A 21 7.12 14.99 7.13
CA SER A 21 6.43 13.97 6.33
C SER A 21 5.71 12.95 7.22
N ILE A 22 4.52 12.52 6.78
CA ILE A 22 3.68 11.54 7.47
C ILE A 22 3.23 10.48 6.46
N LEU A 23 3.44 9.22 6.80
CA LEU A 23 2.98 8.06 6.03
C LEU A 23 1.84 7.37 6.79
N ALA A 24 0.73 7.10 6.12
CA ALA A 24 -0.36 6.29 6.65
C ALA A 24 -0.79 5.25 5.62
N CYS A 25 -0.96 3.99 6.03
CA CYS A 25 -1.23 2.88 5.12
C CYS A 25 -2.59 2.22 5.36
N ALA A 26 -3.16 1.68 4.28
CA ALA A 26 -4.37 0.87 4.20
C ALA A 26 -3.99 -0.51 3.65
N PRO A 27 -3.58 -1.47 4.49
CA PRO A 27 -3.09 -2.76 4.02
C PRO A 27 -4.19 -3.65 3.41
N LEU A 28 -5.47 -3.41 3.74
CA LEU A 28 -6.60 -4.12 3.14
C LEU A 28 -7.25 -3.34 1.98
N TYR A 29 -6.59 -2.30 1.48
CA TYR A 29 -6.99 -1.68 0.21
C TYR A 29 -6.89 -2.72 -0.90
N SER A 30 -8.01 -2.94 -1.60
CA SER A 30 -8.07 -3.81 -2.76
C SER A 30 -8.47 -3.06 -4.01
N TRP A 31 -8.01 -3.58 -5.15
CA TRP A 31 -8.32 -3.03 -6.46
C TRP A 31 -8.71 -4.15 -7.41
N ARG A 32 -9.50 -3.77 -8.40
CA ARG A 32 -9.86 -4.64 -9.51
C ARG A 32 -8.85 -4.44 -10.62
N THR A 33 -8.17 -5.51 -11.01
CA THR A 33 -7.28 -5.43 -12.17
C THR A 33 -8.08 -5.19 -13.45
N GLU A 34 -7.51 -4.43 -14.39
CA GLU A 34 -8.19 -4.10 -15.64
C GLU A 34 -8.41 -5.31 -16.57
N LYS A 35 -7.61 -6.37 -16.39
CA LYS A 35 -7.61 -7.57 -17.25
C LYS A 35 -8.58 -8.65 -16.77
N GLU A 36 -8.59 -8.92 -15.47
CA GLU A 36 -9.50 -9.91 -14.87
C GLU A 36 -10.19 -9.32 -13.64
N PRO A 37 -11.51 -9.54 -13.47
CA PRO A 37 -12.26 -9.05 -12.32
C PRO A 37 -11.94 -9.83 -11.04
N GLN A 38 -10.73 -9.66 -10.53
CA GLN A 38 -10.31 -10.13 -9.21
C GLN A 38 -10.09 -8.94 -8.28
N SER A 39 -10.43 -9.12 -7.00
CA SER A 39 -10.22 -8.11 -5.94
C SER A 39 -8.90 -8.40 -5.24
N ASP A 40 -7.81 -7.86 -5.79
CA ASP A 40 -6.45 -8.04 -5.29
C ASP A 40 -6.18 -7.09 -4.10
N PRO A 41 -5.95 -7.59 -2.87
CA PRO A 41 -5.61 -6.76 -1.71
C PRO A 41 -4.14 -6.31 -1.76
N VAL A 42 -3.81 -5.44 -2.71
CA VAL A 42 -2.44 -4.95 -2.93
C VAL A 42 -1.92 -4.04 -1.82
N GLY A 43 -2.81 -3.39 -1.08
CA GLY A 43 -2.47 -2.34 -0.12
C GLY A 43 -2.08 -1.01 -0.77
N THR A 44 -2.20 0.08 -0.03
CA THR A 44 -1.78 1.42 -0.46
C THR A 44 -1.34 2.25 0.76
N CYS A 45 -0.48 3.24 0.55
CA CYS A 45 -0.14 4.23 1.55
C CYS A 45 -0.33 5.64 1.00
N TYR A 46 -0.60 6.59 1.90
CA TYR A 46 -0.61 8.01 1.60
C TYR A 46 0.54 8.69 2.34
N LEU A 47 1.35 9.43 1.60
CA LEU A 47 2.48 10.20 2.09
C LEU A 47 2.16 11.69 2.01
N SER A 48 1.96 12.32 3.15
CA SER A 48 1.95 13.77 3.31
C SER A 48 3.38 14.29 3.42
N THR A 49 3.71 15.38 2.72
CA THR A 49 5.03 16.02 2.75
C THR A 49 4.89 17.52 2.98
N GLY A 50 5.94 18.14 3.54
CA GLY A 50 5.98 19.58 3.76
C GLY A 50 4.85 20.08 4.66
N ASN A 51 4.53 19.35 5.73
CA ASN A 51 3.46 19.68 6.67
C ASN A 51 2.08 19.86 5.99
N PHE A 52 1.64 18.84 5.25
CA PHE A 52 0.34 18.78 4.54
C PHE A 52 0.21 19.68 3.31
N THR A 53 1.31 20.25 2.81
CA THR A 53 1.29 21.01 1.55
C THR A 53 1.09 20.12 0.32
N ARG A 54 1.50 18.85 0.39
CA ARG A 54 1.28 17.87 -0.69
C ARG A 54 1.03 16.48 -0.12
N ILE A 55 0.05 15.77 -0.70
CA ILE A 55 -0.29 14.38 -0.39
C ILE A 55 -0.09 13.54 -1.66
N LEU A 56 0.62 12.42 -1.52
CA LEU A 56 0.91 11.47 -2.59
C LEU A 56 0.33 10.10 -2.21
N GLU A 57 -0.27 9.41 -3.16
CA GLU A 57 -0.55 7.98 -3.03
C GLU A 57 0.72 7.18 -3.41
N TYR A 58 1.04 6.14 -2.64
CA TYR A 58 2.17 5.25 -2.85
C TYR A 58 1.74 3.80 -2.63
N ALA A 59 1.53 3.08 -3.74
CA ALA A 59 1.06 1.70 -3.77
C ALA A 59 1.97 0.82 -4.66
N PRO A 60 3.21 0.49 -4.23
CA PRO A 60 4.18 -0.19 -5.09
C PRO A 60 3.77 -1.62 -5.49
N CYS A 61 2.86 -2.26 -4.74
CA CYS A 61 2.32 -3.58 -5.08
C CYS A 61 1.13 -3.53 -6.04
N ARG A 62 0.61 -2.34 -6.37
CA ARG A 62 -0.36 -2.15 -7.45
C ARG A 62 0.41 -2.10 -8.77
N SER A 63 0.83 -3.27 -9.26
CA SER A 63 1.69 -3.45 -10.43
C SER A 63 1.05 -4.36 -11.49
N ASP A 64 1.78 -4.59 -12.59
CA ASP A 64 1.36 -5.54 -13.64
C ASP A 64 1.42 -7.02 -13.19
N PHE A 65 2.09 -7.30 -12.06
CA PHE A 65 2.15 -8.64 -11.47
C PHE A 65 0.95 -8.85 -10.54
N SER A 66 -0.21 -9.12 -11.11
CA SER A 66 -1.44 -9.35 -10.35
C SER A 66 -1.50 -10.73 -9.68
N GLN A 67 -2.59 -10.94 -8.93
CA GLN A 67 -2.94 -12.19 -8.27
C GLN A 67 -1.94 -12.63 -7.18
N GLU A 68 -2.26 -13.74 -6.53
CA GLU A 68 -1.47 -14.34 -5.46
C GLU A 68 -0.08 -14.78 -5.91
N ALA A 69 0.04 -15.24 -7.16
CA ALA A 69 1.33 -15.61 -7.77
C ALA A 69 2.27 -14.42 -7.97
N GLY A 70 1.73 -13.20 -8.00
CA GLY A 70 2.47 -11.94 -8.13
C GLY A 70 2.37 -11.10 -6.85
N GLN A 71 2.01 -9.83 -7.00
CA GLN A 71 1.87 -8.84 -5.93
C GLN A 71 0.41 -8.51 -5.60
N GLY A 72 -0.56 -9.18 -6.20
CA GLY A 72 -1.99 -8.95 -5.99
C GLY A 72 -2.42 -9.05 -4.52
N TYR A 73 -1.78 -9.95 -3.76
CA TYR A 73 -2.06 -10.19 -2.34
C TYR A 73 -1.03 -9.55 -1.41
N CYS A 74 -0.16 -8.69 -1.92
CA CYS A 74 0.96 -8.11 -1.19
C CYS A 74 0.58 -7.48 0.15
N GLN A 75 -0.55 -6.76 0.22
CA GLN A 75 -0.94 -5.95 1.37
C GLN A 75 0.15 -4.95 1.81
N GLY A 76 0.74 -4.26 0.82
CA GLY A 76 1.83 -3.31 1.03
C GLY A 76 1.46 -2.22 2.03
N GLY A 77 2.29 -2.04 3.06
CA GLY A 77 2.02 -1.14 4.18
C GLY A 77 1.41 -1.83 5.40
N PHE A 78 1.28 -3.17 5.39
CA PHE A 78 0.98 -3.97 6.58
C PHE A 78 1.98 -3.67 7.71
N SER A 79 3.25 -3.49 7.35
CA SER A 79 4.24 -2.80 8.18
C SER A 79 4.93 -1.70 7.35
N ALA A 80 5.43 -0.67 8.02
CA ALA A 80 6.15 0.41 7.37
C ALA A 80 7.04 1.14 8.38
N GLU A 81 8.12 1.73 7.89
CA GLU A 81 9.04 2.52 8.71
C GLU A 81 9.73 3.60 7.87
N PHE A 82 10.17 4.67 8.52
CA PHE A 82 11.10 5.63 7.91
C PHE A 82 12.53 5.34 8.34
N THR A 83 13.46 5.44 7.40
CA THR A 83 14.89 5.53 7.73
C THR A 83 15.24 6.89 8.32
N LYS A 84 16.45 7.02 8.89
CA LYS A 84 16.97 8.30 9.43
C LYS A 84 17.06 9.44 8.41
N THR A 85 17.06 9.13 7.11
CA THR A 85 17.10 10.12 6.02
C THR A 85 15.72 10.34 5.39
N GLY A 86 14.65 9.79 5.97
CA GLY A 86 13.29 9.94 5.46
C GLY A 86 12.93 9.06 4.27
N ARG A 87 13.76 8.08 3.90
CA ARG A 87 13.35 7.04 2.94
C ARG A 87 12.26 6.15 3.56
N VAL A 88 11.18 5.93 2.82
CA VAL A 88 10.09 5.01 3.18
C VAL A 88 10.53 3.57 2.96
N VAL A 89 10.25 2.70 3.93
CA VAL A 89 10.36 1.25 3.84
C VAL A 89 8.97 0.67 4.10
N LEU A 90 8.49 -0.21 3.24
CA LEU A 90 7.21 -0.91 3.38
C LEU A 90 7.47 -2.41 3.49
N GLY A 91 6.64 -3.10 4.26
CA GLY A 91 6.53 -4.55 4.24
C GLY A 91 5.19 -4.98 3.64
N GLY A 92 5.23 -6.00 2.80
CA GLY A 92 4.07 -6.63 2.18
C GLY A 92 4.11 -8.14 2.39
N PRO A 93 3.35 -8.71 3.34
CA PRO A 93 3.48 -10.12 3.69
C PRO A 93 2.97 -11.11 2.63
N GLY A 94 2.12 -10.68 1.69
CA GLY A 94 1.40 -11.60 0.80
C GLY A 94 1.92 -11.69 -0.63
N SER A 95 3.05 -11.05 -0.96
CA SER A 95 3.65 -11.16 -2.29
C SER A 95 4.15 -12.58 -2.56
N TYR A 96 3.95 -13.03 -3.80
CA TYR A 96 4.42 -14.30 -4.37
C TYR A 96 4.05 -15.52 -3.50
N PHE A 97 2.76 -15.83 -3.39
CA PHE A 97 2.26 -16.91 -2.52
C PHE A 97 2.71 -16.76 -1.06
N TRP A 98 2.57 -15.55 -0.51
CA TRP A 98 2.98 -15.21 0.87
C TRP A 98 4.45 -15.45 1.21
N GLN A 99 5.36 -15.38 0.23
CA GLN A 99 6.79 -15.27 0.51
C GLN A 99 7.12 -13.95 1.23
N GLY A 100 6.39 -12.88 0.88
CA GLY A 100 6.58 -11.54 1.41
C GLY A 100 7.55 -10.68 0.58
N THR A 101 7.46 -9.37 0.76
CA THR A 101 8.31 -8.35 0.11
C THR A 101 8.55 -7.14 1.01
#